data_AF-R6CQS1-F1
#
_entry.id   AF-R6CQS1-F1
#
_cell.length_a   1.000
_cell.length_b   1.000
_cell.length_c   1.000
_cell.angle_alpha   90.00
_cell.angle_beta   90.00
_cell.angle_gamma   90.00
#
_symmetry.space_group_name_H-M   'P 1'
#
loop_
_entity.id
_entity.type
_entity.pdbx_description
1 polymer ?
#
loop_
_entity_poly.entity_id
_entity_poly.type
_entity_poly.pdbx_seq_one_letter_code
_entity_poly.pdbx_strand_id
1 'polypeptide(L)'
;MALTAREWLLLPQEEAELRQSELSKEECAKLRLELSMIHFTEDEKRKMTAEHKYQFTHPKERTAQEKADFNKKAAEIFRMMQKK
;
A
#
# COMPACT_ATOMS: atom_id res chain seq x y z
N MET A 1 11.90 -15.69 -6.06
CA MET A 1 11.49 -14.73 -5.03
C MET A 1 10.06 -14.34 -5.35
N ALA A 2 9.14 -14.35 -4.38
CA ALA A 2 7.75 -13.94 -4.64
C ALA A 2 7.70 -12.42 -4.72
N LEU A 3 7.06 -11.89 -5.77
CA LEU A 3 6.86 -10.46 -5.95
C LEU A 3 5.80 -9.95 -4.98
N THR A 4 6.01 -8.80 -4.35
CA THR A 4 4.96 -8.19 -3.52
C THR A 4 3.98 -7.38 -4.37
N ALA A 5 2.76 -7.20 -3.85
CA ALA A 5 1.72 -6.38 -4.47
C ALA A 5 2.18 -4.95 -4.76
N ARG A 6 2.94 -4.37 -3.81
CA ARG A 6 3.46 -3.00 -3.94
C ARG A 6 4.56 -2.91 -4.98
N GLU A 7 5.44 -3.90 -5.06
CA GLU A 7 6.46 -3.95 -6.12
C GLU A 7 5.81 -4.10 -7.49
N TRP A 8 4.80 -4.96 -7.62
CA TRP A 8 4.07 -5.17 -8.88
C TRP A 8 3.45 -3.87 -9.42
N LEU A 9 2.90 -3.02 -8.56
CA LEU A 9 2.32 -1.72 -8.96
C LEU A 9 3.34 -0.74 -9.53
N LEU A 10 4.62 -0.88 -9.16
CA LEU A 10 5.69 -0.02 -9.66
C LEU A 10 6.35 -0.55 -10.92
N LEU A 11 6.08 -1.81 -11.30
CA LEU A 11 6.62 -2.39 -12.53
C LEU A 11 5.99 -1.74 -13.77
N PRO A 12 6.74 -1.62 -14.87
CA PRO A 12 6.15 -1.34 -16.18
C PRO A 12 5.09 -2.38 -16.54
N GLN A 13 4.06 -1.98 -17.29
CA GLN A 13 2.95 -2.87 -17.61
C GLN A 13 3.39 -4.18 -18.28
N GLU A 14 4.34 -4.13 -19.22
CA GLU A 14 4.87 -5.32 -19.90
C GLU A 14 5.52 -6.33 -18.93
N GLU A 15 6.31 -5.84 -17.98
CA GLU A 15 6.94 -6.69 -16.95
C GLU A 15 5.92 -7.22 -15.94
N ALA A 16 4.93 -6.41 -15.59
CA ALA A 16 3.88 -6.77 -14.66
C ALA A 16 3.01 -7.93 -15.19
N GLU A 17 2.71 -7.92 -16.49
CA GLU A 17 1.96 -8.98 -17.17
C GLU A 17 2.76 -10.29 -17.29
N LEU A 18 4.05 -10.20 -17.59
CA LEU A 18 4.94 -11.37 -17.64
C LEU A 18 5.11 -12.03 -16.26
N ARG A 19 5.19 -11.22 -15.21
CA ARG A 19 5.46 -11.67 -13.83
C ARG A 19 4.21 -11.81 -12.97
N GLN A 20 3.02 -11.70 -13.55
CA GLN A 20 1.76 -11.83 -12.81
C GLN A 20 1.63 -13.18 -12.08
N SER A 21 2.25 -14.23 -12.62
CA SER A 21 2.27 -15.59 -12.04
C SER A 21 3.18 -15.71 -10.81
N GLU A 22 4.04 -14.72 -10.55
CA GLU A 22 4.91 -14.66 -9.38
C GLU A 22 4.21 -14.06 -8.14
N LEU A 23 3.03 -13.45 -8.31
CA LEU A 23 2.22 -12.95 -7.20
C LEU A 23 1.54 -14.11 -6.48
N SER A 24 1.71 -14.16 -5.16
CA SER A 24 0.95 -15.08 -4.32
C SER A 24 -0.52 -14.68 -4.27
N LYS A 25 -1.40 -15.62 -3.87
CA LYS A 25 -2.83 -15.34 -3.70
C LYS A 25 -3.09 -14.22 -2.68
N GLU A 26 -2.27 -14.14 -1.65
CA GLU A 26 -2.35 -13.10 -0.60
C GLU A 26 -1.98 -11.72 -1.15
N GLU A 27 -0.92 -11.63 -1.95
CA GLU A 27 -0.52 -10.37 -2.59
C GLU A 27 -1.54 -9.92 -3.63
N CYS A 28 -2.12 -10.85 -4.40
CA CYS A 28 -3.27 -10.53 -5.26
C CYS A 28 -4.48 -10.00 -4.46
N ALA A 29 -4.73 -10.51 -3.25
CA ALA A 29 -5.80 -10.01 -2.41
C ALA A 29 -5.50 -8.58 -1.93
N LYS A 30 -4.26 -8.28 -1.52
CA LYS A 30 -3.82 -6.93 -1.17
C LYS A 30 -3.97 -5.95 -2.33
N LEU A 31 -3.64 -6.35 -3.56
CA LEU A 31 -3.87 -5.53 -4.75
C LEU A 31 -5.34 -5.12 -4.91
N ARG A 32 -6.28 -6.04 -4.66
CA ARG A 32 -7.71 -5.78 -4.84
C ARG A 32 -8.36 -5.05 -3.67
N LEU A 33 -7.86 -5.25 -2.45
CA LEU A 33 -8.48 -4.71 -1.23
C LEU A 33 -7.80 -3.43 -0.76
N GLU A 34 -6.48 -3.46 -0.61
CA GLU A 34 -5.72 -2.35 -0.01
C GLU A 34 -5.20 -1.35 -1.05
N LEU A 35 -4.82 -1.84 -2.22
CA LEU A 35 -4.12 -1.03 -3.24
C LEU A 35 -4.98 -0.76 -4.48
N SER A 36 -6.27 -1.07 -4.44
CA SER A 36 -7.17 -0.94 -5.59
C SER A 36 -7.37 0.49 -6.05
N MET A 37 -7.18 1.47 -5.14
CA MET A 37 -7.28 2.89 -5.46
C MET A 37 -5.96 3.52 -5.93
N ILE A 38 -4.89 2.73 -5.98
CA ILE A 38 -3.56 3.23 -6.33
C ILE A 38 -3.27 2.87 -7.79
N HIS A 39 -3.26 3.88 -8.64
CA HIS A 39 -2.95 3.75 -10.06
C HIS A 39 -1.81 4.70 -10.41
N PHE A 40 -0.65 4.15 -10.75
CA PHE A 40 0.45 4.93 -11.28
C PHE A 40 0.42 4.89 -12.80
N THR A 41 0.50 6.06 -13.42
CA THR A 41 0.78 6.16 -14.86
C THR A 41 2.24 5.76 -15.14
N GLU A 42 2.52 5.34 -16.37
CA GLU A 42 3.88 4.95 -16.76
C GLU A 42 4.88 6.12 -16.62
N ASP A 43 4.44 7.36 -16.87
CA ASP A 43 5.25 8.55 -16.66
C ASP A 43 5.57 8.79 -15.18
N GLU A 44 4.61 8.56 -14.28
CA GLU A 44 4.84 8.66 -12.83
C GLU A 44 5.82 7.59 -12.37
N LYS A 45 5.69 6.33 -12.84
CA LYS A 45 6.61 5.24 -12.52
C LYS A 45 8.05 5.55 -12.96
N ARG A 46 8.20 6.21 -14.12
CA ARG A 46 9.49 6.64 -14.69
C ARG A 46 10.11 7.81 -13.92
N LYS A 47 9.30 8.80 -13.53
CA LYS A 47 9.77 10.00 -12.81
C LYS A 47 9.99 9.76 -11.31
N MET A 48 9.45 8.68 -10.76
CA MET A 48 9.57 8.36 -9.35
C MET A 48 11.03 8.07 -8.95
N THR A 49 11.52 8.79 -7.94
CA THR A 49 12.86 8.59 -7.39
C THR A 49 12.97 7.27 -6.64
N ALA A 50 14.18 6.71 -6.52
CA ALA A 50 14.42 5.45 -5.82
C ALA A 50 13.91 5.48 -4.36
N GLU A 51 14.01 6.64 -3.70
CA GLU A 51 13.51 6.85 -2.33
C GLU A 51 12.00 6.75 -2.24
N HIS A 52 11.26 7.35 -3.18
CA HIS A 52 9.80 7.22 -3.22
C HIS A 52 9.37 5.78 -3.53
N LYS A 53 10.09 5.10 -4.45
CA LYS A 53 9.86 3.67 -4.71
C LYS A 53 10.02 2.85 -3.43
N TYR A 54 11.10 3.10 -2.70
CA TYR A 54 11.38 2.42 -1.43
C TYR A 54 10.32 2.70 -0.37
N GLN A 55 9.92 3.95 -0.17
CA GLN A 55 8.87 4.31 0.79
C GLN A 55 7.51 3.68 0.44
N PHE A 56 7.21 3.54 -0.86
CA PHE A 56 5.98 2.90 -1.31
C PHE A 56 6.00 1.40 -1.09
N THR A 57 7.09 0.71 -1.43
CA THR A 57 7.23 -0.74 -1.25
C THR A 57 7.44 -1.16 0.19
N HIS A 58 8.05 -0.29 1.01
CA HIS A 58 8.32 -0.50 2.44
C HIS A 58 7.57 0.56 3.27
N PRO A 59 6.24 0.45 3.39
CA PRO A 59 5.48 1.36 4.22
C PRO A 59 6.02 1.31 5.65
N LYS A 60 6.19 2.47 6.29
CA LYS A 60 6.56 2.53 7.70
C LYS A 60 5.47 1.84 8.52
N GLU A 61 5.83 0.76 9.20
CA GLU A 61 4.96 0.18 10.20
C GLU A 61 4.81 1.17 11.36
N ARG A 62 3.57 1.48 11.72
CA ARG A 62 3.31 2.30 12.91
C ARG A 62 3.84 1.57 14.14
N THR A 63 4.58 2.29 14.97
CA THR A 63 5.01 1.81 16.28
C THR A 63 3.81 1.48 17.16
N ALA A 64 4.01 0.66 18.19
CA ALA A 64 2.94 0.31 19.14
C ALA A 64 2.33 1.57 19.80
N GLN A 65 3.16 2.57 20.08
CA GLN A 65 2.75 3.85 20.65
C GLN A 65 1.86 4.64 19.67
N GLU A 66 2.27 4.78 18.41
CA GLU A 66 1.47 5.47 17.39
C GLU A 66 0.13 4.78 17.12
N LYS A 67 0.09 3.44 17.17
CA LYS A 67 -1.16 2.67 17.09
C LYS A 67 -2.06 2.97 18.29
N ALA A 68 -1.52 3.01 19.50
CA ALA A 68 -2.28 3.33 20.71
C ALA A 68 -2.84 4.76 20.67
N ASP A 69 -2.04 5.74 20.26
CA ASP A 69 -2.46 7.14 20.15
C ASP A 69 -3.52 7.34 19.06
N PHE A 70 -3.39 6.64 17.93
CA PHE A 70 -4.42 6.62 16.88
C PHE A 70 -5.74 6.03 17.41
N ASN A 71 -5.69 4.88 18.10
CA ASN A 71 -6.88 4.24 18.66
C ASN A 71 -7.55 5.11 19.71
N LYS A 72 -6.78 5.81 20.55
CA LYS A 72 -7.30 6.75 21.55
C LYS A 72 -8.05 7.91 20.88
N LYS A 73 -7.45 8.54 19.87
CA LYS A 73 -8.10 9.60 19.08
C LYS A 73 -9.37 9.10 18.38
N ALA A 74 -9.31 7.92 17.77
CA ALA A 74 -10.47 7.33 17.11
C ALA A 74 -11.62 7.09 18.11
N ALA A 75 -11.34 6.52 19.28
CA ALA A 75 -12.34 6.29 20.32
C ALA A 75 -12.99 7.59 20.81
N GLU A 76 -12.21 8.68 20.91
CA GLU A 76 -12.73 9.99 21.29
C GLU A 76 -13.67 10.57 20.23
N ILE A 77 -13.31 10.47 18.96
CA ILE A 77 -14.17 10.86 17.83
C ILE A 77 -15.46 10.05 17.82
N PHE A 78 -15.38 8.72 17.97
CA PHE A 78 -16.57 7.86 18.05
C PHE A 78 -17.48 8.26 19.21
N ARG A 79 -16.91 8.57 20.38
CA ARG A 79 -17.68 9.02 21.54
C ARG A 79 -18.36 10.36 21.32
N MET A 80 -17.72 11.28 20.59
CA MET A 80 -18.34 12.56 20.21
C MET A 80 -19.50 12.36 19.22
N MET A 81 -19.36 11.44 18.27
CA MET A 81 -20.42 11.12 17.31
C MET A 81 -21.65 10.47 17.96
N GLN A 82 -21.47 9.64 19.00
CA GLN A 82 -22.58 8.99 19.72
C GLN A 82 -23.34 9.93 20.68
N LYS A 83 -22.80 11.13 20.95
CA LYS A 83 -23.45 12.15 21.79
C LYS A 83 -24.24 13.19 21.00
N LYS A 84 -24.29 13.07 19.68
CA LYS A 84 -25.22 13.81 18.81
C LYS A 84 -26.47 12.97 18.57
#